data_AF-A0A2C8FDL6-F1
#
_entry.id   AF-A0A2C8FDL6-F1
#
_cell.length_a   1.000
_cell.length_b   1.000
_cell.length_c   1.000
_cell.angle_alpha   90.00
_cell.angle_beta   90.00
_cell.angle_gamma   90.00
#
_symmetry.space_group_name_H-M   'P 1'
#
loop_
_entity.id
_entity.type
_entity.pdbx_description
1 polymer ?
#
loop_
_entity_poly.entity_id
_entity_poly.type
_entity_poly.pdbx_seq_one_letter_code
_entity_poly.pdbx_strand_id
1 'polypeptide(L)'
;MDIMAEYQTKRCTKCGEVKPVSEFYKRAESRDGLVSNCKSCGAAATKRWRENNADKDRARKYAWREKNKERAREIDRKSYQKRREVRKAKNREYNRTHREERREYQRNYYHQVLRPKVSYNVSKRIAAGMRFSLKDGVANGGAHWEDLVGYNYSQLERRLKKTMPKSYSWDDFLSGDLHIDHIRPIASFNITSADCFDFKQCWALDNLRLLPASQNRLKKDNLLAPVPVSLPGV
;
A
#
# COMPACT_ATOMS: atom_id res chain seq x y z
N MET A 1 47.20 -31.10 -25.89
CA MET A 1 47.19 -30.31 -27.13
C MET A 1 45.79 -29.75 -27.29
N ASP A 2 45.65 -28.45 -27.03
CA ASP A 2 44.37 -27.74 -27.04
C ASP A 2 43.71 -27.84 -28.41
N ILE A 3 42.51 -28.41 -28.44
CA ILE A 3 41.62 -28.36 -29.59
C ILE A 3 41.02 -26.94 -29.58
N MET A 4 41.71 -26.01 -30.24
CA MET A 4 41.18 -24.69 -30.55
C MET A 4 39.95 -24.87 -31.45
N ALA A 5 38.77 -24.95 -30.85
CA ALA A 5 37.51 -24.98 -31.58
C ALA A 5 37.44 -23.71 -32.44
N GLU A 6 37.47 -23.88 -33.76
CA GLU A 6 37.27 -22.81 -34.72
C GLU A 6 35.90 -22.16 -34.48
N TYR A 7 35.89 -21.02 -33.78
CA TYR A 7 34.68 -20.23 -33.62
C TYR A 7 34.31 -19.66 -34.98
N GLN A 8 33.26 -20.19 -35.60
CA GLN A 8 32.75 -19.69 -36.87
C GLN A 8 32.45 -18.19 -36.74
N THR A 9 32.99 -17.39 -37.67
CA THR A 9 32.83 -15.93 -37.67
C THR A 9 32.11 -15.43 -38.92
N LYS A 10 31.50 -14.25 -38.82
CA LYS A 10 30.80 -13.58 -39.92
C LYS A 10 31.08 -12.09 -39.88
N ARG A 11 31.27 -11.47 -41.05
CA ARG A 11 31.42 -10.02 -41.20
C ARG A 11 30.05 -9.34 -41.16
N CYS A 12 29.88 -8.36 -40.28
CA CYS A 12 28.68 -7.54 -40.22
C CYS A 12 28.63 -6.53 -41.39
N THR A 13 27.53 -6.51 -42.13
CA THR A 13 27.33 -5.56 -43.25
C THR A 13 27.04 -4.12 -42.83
N LYS A 14 26.87 -3.85 -41.52
CA LYS A 14 26.57 -2.52 -40.99
C LYS A 14 27.76 -1.84 -40.33
N CYS A 15 28.50 -2.53 -39.47
CA CYS A 15 29.71 -2.00 -38.83
C CYS A 15 31.02 -2.48 -39.47
N GLY A 16 30.97 -3.44 -40.40
CA GLY A 16 32.15 -3.98 -41.07
C GLY A 16 32.99 -4.96 -40.24
N GLU A 17 32.75 -5.06 -38.92
CA GLU A 17 33.49 -5.92 -38.00
C GLU A 17 33.22 -7.41 -38.24
N VAL A 18 34.24 -8.24 -38.07
CA VAL A 18 34.13 -9.71 -38.04
C VAL A 18 33.82 -10.14 -36.61
N LYS A 19 32.71 -10.85 -36.41
CA LYS A 19 32.25 -11.29 -35.08
C LYS A 19 31.91 -12.78 -35.08
N PRO A 20 31.90 -13.43 -33.90
CA PRO A 20 31.37 -14.79 -33.77
C PRO A 20 29.95 -14.88 -34.31
N VAL A 21 29.57 -16.00 -34.92
CA VAL A 21 28.20 -16.23 -35.42
C VAL A 21 27.12 -16.08 -34.33
N SER A 22 27.48 -16.29 -33.05
CA SER A 22 26.61 -16.05 -31.90
C SER A 22 26.16 -14.59 -31.75
N GLU A 23 26.89 -13.64 -32.35
CA GLU A 23 26.55 -12.22 -32.39
C GLU A 23 25.56 -11.86 -33.52
N PHE A 24 25.02 -12.85 -34.21
CA PHE A 24 24.03 -12.67 -35.27
C PHE A 24 22.73 -13.40 -34.91
N TYR A 25 21.60 -12.85 -35.34
CA TYR A 25 20.31 -13.54 -35.23
C TYR A 25 20.17 -14.60 -36.31
N LYS A 26 19.45 -15.68 -36.01
CA LYS A 26 19.12 -16.72 -37.00
C LYS A 26 18.08 -16.21 -38.00
N ARG A 27 18.24 -16.58 -39.27
CA ARG A 27 17.29 -16.33 -40.37
C ARG A 27 17.30 -17.52 -41.31
N ALA A 28 16.29 -18.36 -41.24
CA ALA A 28 16.23 -19.64 -41.97
C ALA A 28 16.30 -19.44 -43.50
N GLU A 29 15.81 -18.31 -44.02
CA GLU A 29 15.79 -18.02 -45.45
C GLU A 29 17.14 -17.54 -45.99
N SER A 30 18.14 -17.31 -45.12
CA SER A 30 19.46 -16.85 -45.54
C SER A 30 20.40 -18.04 -45.81
N ARG A 31 21.30 -17.87 -46.79
CA ARG A 31 22.22 -18.93 -47.24
C ARG A 31 23.03 -19.59 -46.12
N ASP A 32 23.41 -18.82 -45.11
CA ASP A 32 24.18 -19.30 -43.95
C ASP A 32 23.36 -19.35 -42.66
N GLY A 33 22.03 -19.22 -42.75
CA GLY A 33 21.13 -19.27 -41.61
C GLY A 33 21.21 -18.08 -40.66
N LEU A 34 21.95 -17.01 -41.00
CA LEU A 34 22.19 -15.85 -40.14
C LEU A 34 21.88 -14.53 -40.85
N VAL A 35 21.33 -13.57 -40.11
CA VAL A 35 21.19 -12.18 -40.59
C VAL A 35 22.55 -11.59 -40.97
N SER A 36 22.57 -10.62 -41.88
CA SER A 36 23.81 -10.01 -42.38
C SER A 36 24.42 -8.97 -41.43
N ASN A 37 23.65 -8.46 -40.47
CA ASN A 37 24.08 -7.47 -39.48
C ASN A 37 24.16 -8.08 -38.07
N CYS A 38 25.13 -7.64 -37.28
CA CYS A 38 25.25 -8.11 -35.90
C CYS A 38 24.11 -7.60 -35.01
N LYS A 39 23.90 -8.25 -33.87
CA LYS A 39 22.85 -7.95 -32.88
C LYS A 39 22.88 -6.49 -32.44
N SER A 40 24.06 -5.93 -32.19
CA SER A 40 24.19 -4.52 -31.77
C SER A 40 23.70 -3.56 -32.87
N CYS A 41 24.10 -3.77 -34.13
CA CYS A 41 23.61 -2.98 -35.25
C CYS A 41 22.08 -3.14 -35.45
N GLY A 42 21.55 -4.36 -35.30
CA GLY A 42 20.10 -4.61 -35.35
C GLY A 42 19.33 -3.91 -34.23
N ALA A 43 19.85 -3.94 -33.01
CA ALA A 43 19.28 -3.25 -31.86
C ALA A 43 19.30 -1.72 -32.05
N ALA A 44 20.43 -1.17 -32.53
CA ALA A 44 20.55 0.26 -32.82
C ALA A 44 19.57 0.71 -33.92
N ALA A 45 19.44 -0.07 -35.00
CA ALA A 45 18.48 0.22 -36.06
C ALA A 45 17.03 0.18 -35.54
N THR A 46 16.69 -0.81 -34.72
CA THR A 46 15.36 -0.92 -34.09
C THR A 46 15.08 0.25 -33.16
N LYS A 47 16.08 0.69 -32.37
CA LYS A 47 15.98 1.85 -31.49
C LYS A 47 15.68 3.12 -32.28
N ARG A 48 16.49 3.41 -33.33
CA ARG A 48 16.26 4.57 -34.22
C ARG A 48 14.87 4.54 -34.86
N TRP A 49 14.41 3.36 -35.31
CA TRP A 49 13.06 3.23 -35.86
C TRP A 49 11.99 3.58 -34.84
N ARG A 50 12.11 3.11 -33.59
CA ARG A 50 11.15 3.42 -32.51
C ARG A 50 11.15 4.90 -32.14
N GLU A 51 12.31 5.54 -32.12
CA GLU A 51 12.44 6.97 -31.85
C GLU A 51 11.77 7.79 -32.95
N ASN A 52 12.06 7.48 -34.21
CA ASN A 52 11.49 8.20 -35.36
C ASN A 52 10.03 7.84 -35.67
N ASN A 53 9.48 6.79 -35.05
CA ASN A 53 8.10 6.32 -35.27
C ASN A 53 7.37 6.10 -33.95
N ALA A 54 7.66 6.93 -32.93
CA ALA A 54 7.11 6.78 -31.58
C ALA A 54 5.57 6.74 -31.57
N ASP A 55 4.93 7.58 -32.39
CA ASP A 55 3.47 7.62 -32.49
C ASP A 55 2.89 6.37 -33.14
N LYS A 56 3.51 5.88 -34.21
CA LYS A 56 3.10 4.61 -34.85
C LYS A 56 3.30 3.43 -33.90
N ASP A 57 4.38 3.40 -33.13
CA ASP A 57 4.62 2.36 -32.12
C ASP A 57 3.58 2.42 -30.99
N ARG A 58 3.24 3.63 -30.51
CA ARG A 58 2.21 3.85 -29.50
C ARG A 58 0.82 3.43 -30.00
N ALA A 59 0.45 3.86 -31.20
CA ALA A 59 -0.82 3.50 -31.84
C ALA A 59 -0.94 1.98 -32.02
N ARG A 60 0.13 1.33 -32.48
CA ARG A 60 0.20 -0.14 -32.58
C ARG A 60 0.01 -0.83 -31.22
N LYS A 61 0.71 -0.37 -30.18
CA LYS A 61 0.60 -0.92 -28.82
C LYS A 61 -0.80 -0.74 -28.25
N TYR A 62 -1.40 0.44 -28.48
CA TYR A 62 -2.76 0.74 -28.07
C TYR A 62 -3.76 -0.17 -28.79
N ALA A 63 -3.70 -0.26 -30.11
CA ALA A 63 -4.56 -1.14 -30.90
C ALA A 63 -4.43 -2.62 -30.49
N TRP A 64 -3.21 -3.07 -30.17
CA TRP A 64 -3.01 -4.41 -29.63
C TRP A 64 -3.69 -4.58 -28.27
N ARG A 65 -3.53 -3.63 -27.33
CA ARG A 65 -4.17 -3.68 -26.00
C ARG A 65 -5.70 -3.65 -26.09
N GLU A 66 -6.26 -2.83 -26.98
CA GLU A 66 -7.72 -2.76 -27.20
C GLU A 66 -8.28 -4.07 -27.78
N LYS A 67 -7.60 -4.66 -28.77
CA LYS A 67 -8.00 -5.95 -29.35
C LYS A 67 -7.74 -7.14 -28.42
N ASN A 68 -6.84 -7.01 -27.45
CA ASN A 68 -6.39 -8.09 -26.57
C ASN A 68 -6.58 -7.73 -25.09
N LYS A 69 -7.69 -7.08 -24.72
CA LYS A 69 -7.92 -6.57 -23.34
C LYS A 69 -7.72 -7.63 -22.27
N GLU A 70 -8.29 -8.81 -22.47
CA GLU A 70 -8.18 -9.90 -21.50
C GLU A 70 -6.74 -10.40 -21.36
N ARG A 71 -6.07 -10.68 -22.49
CA ARG A 71 -4.67 -11.10 -22.50
C ARG A 71 -3.75 -10.04 -21.89
N ALA A 72 -4.00 -8.76 -22.14
CA ALA A 72 -3.26 -7.66 -21.54
C ALA A 72 -3.44 -7.63 -20.01
N ARG A 73 -4.68 -7.80 -19.52
CA ARG A 73 -4.99 -7.91 -18.08
C ARG A 73 -4.29 -9.11 -17.44
N GLU A 74 -4.29 -10.26 -18.10
CA GLU A 74 -3.61 -11.49 -17.66
C GLU A 74 -2.09 -11.27 -17.53
N ILE A 75 -1.48 -10.63 -18.53
CA ILE A 75 -0.05 -10.27 -18.51
C ILE A 75 0.26 -9.28 -17.39
N ASP A 76 -0.56 -8.24 -17.25
CA ASP A 76 -0.40 -7.22 -16.22
C ASP A 76 -0.54 -7.84 -14.81
N ARG A 77 -1.51 -8.76 -14.62
CA ARG A 77 -1.71 -9.53 -13.38
C ARG A 77 -0.50 -10.39 -13.04
N LYS A 78 0.00 -11.21 -13.98
CA LYS A 78 1.19 -12.06 -13.78
C LYS A 78 2.43 -11.23 -13.45
N SER A 79 2.61 -10.12 -14.17
CA SER A 79 3.73 -9.18 -13.95
C SER A 79 3.63 -8.50 -12.59
N TYR A 80 2.44 -8.09 -12.17
CA TYR A 80 2.18 -7.53 -10.85
C TYR A 80 2.49 -8.56 -9.75
N GLN A 81 2.01 -9.80 -9.89
CA GLN A 81 2.24 -10.86 -8.92
C GLN A 81 3.73 -11.15 -8.75
N LYS A 82 4.48 -11.30 -9.85
CA LYS A 82 5.93 -11.50 -9.80
C LYS A 82 6.65 -10.33 -9.11
N ARG A 83 6.32 -9.08 -9.46
CA ARG A 83 6.89 -7.89 -8.81
C ARG A 83 6.54 -7.81 -7.32
N ARG A 84 5.32 -8.20 -6.95
CA ARG A 84 4.86 -8.26 -5.56
C ARG A 84 5.70 -9.24 -4.75
N GLU A 85 5.92 -10.46 -5.26
CA GLU A 85 6.72 -11.46 -4.55
C GLU A 85 8.18 -11.02 -4.39
N VAL A 86 8.79 -10.46 -5.43
CA VAL A 86 10.15 -9.90 -5.34
C VAL A 86 10.23 -8.78 -4.30
N ARG A 87 9.26 -7.86 -4.30
CA ARG A 87 9.19 -6.77 -3.30
C ARG A 87 9.00 -7.31 -1.89
N LYS A 88 8.15 -8.32 -1.73
CA LYS A 88 7.89 -8.97 -0.43
C LYS A 88 9.15 -9.66 0.08
N ALA A 89 9.88 -10.38 -0.76
CA ALA A 89 11.16 -11.01 -0.41
C ALA A 89 12.21 -9.95 -0.03
N LYS A 90 12.35 -8.89 -0.83
CA LYS A 90 13.26 -7.77 -0.52
C LYS A 90 12.91 -7.09 0.81
N ASN A 91 11.63 -6.83 1.07
CA ASN A 91 11.18 -6.23 2.33
C ASN A 91 11.41 -7.16 3.53
N ARG A 92 11.22 -8.48 3.37
CA ARG A 92 11.52 -9.47 4.41
C ARG A 92 13.00 -9.45 4.74
N GLU A 93 13.85 -9.47 3.72
CA GLU A 93 15.30 -9.45 3.89
C GLU A 93 15.78 -8.15 4.52
N TYR A 94 15.27 -7.00 4.06
CA TYR A 94 15.55 -5.70 4.67
C TYR A 94 15.14 -5.67 6.15
N ASN A 95 13.92 -6.12 6.48
CA ASN A 95 13.45 -6.17 7.87
C ASN A 95 14.26 -7.12 8.75
N ARG A 96 14.81 -8.21 8.18
CA ARG A 96 15.64 -9.17 8.89
C ARG A 96 17.01 -8.58 9.20
N THR A 97 17.66 -8.00 8.19
CA THR A 97 19.03 -7.46 8.26
C THR A 97 19.10 -6.14 9.03
N HIS A 98 18.08 -5.30 8.95
CA HIS A 98 18.04 -3.97 9.59
C HIS A 98 17.14 -3.98 10.84
N ARG A 99 16.98 -5.15 11.48
CA ARG A 99 16.05 -5.33 12.61
C ARG A 99 16.40 -4.42 13.79
N GLU A 100 17.68 -4.34 14.12
CA GLU A 100 18.18 -3.58 15.28
C GLU A 100 18.11 -2.08 15.02
N GLU A 101 18.66 -1.62 13.89
CA GLU A 101 18.57 -0.22 13.44
C GLU A 101 17.11 0.27 13.40
N ARG A 102 16.18 -0.54 12.89
CA ARG A 102 14.77 -0.20 12.89
C ARG A 102 14.17 -0.11 14.29
N ARG A 103 14.55 -1.01 15.20
CA ARG A 103 14.09 -0.99 16.60
C ARG A 103 14.64 0.22 17.33
N GLU A 104 15.90 0.55 17.10
CA GLU A 104 16.54 1.74 17.63
C GLU A 104 15.89 3.01 17.09
N TYR A 105 15.70 3.12 15.77
CA TYR A 105 14.96 4.22 15.16
C TYR A 105 13.57 4.38 15.76
N GLN A 106 12.82 3.28 15.91
CA GLN A 106 11.48 3.32 16.51
C GLN A 106 11.50 3.75 17.97
N ARG A 107 12.49 3.28 18.75
CA ARG A 107 12.70 3.66 20.14
C ARG A 107 13.02 5.16 20.24
N ASN A 108 13.96 5.64 19.43
CA ASN A 108 14.37 7.04 19.41
C ASN A 108 13.23 7.95 18.95
N TYR A 109 12.53 7.59 17.87
CA TYR A 109 11.33 8.29 17.42
C TYR A 109 10.26 8.35 18.51
N TYR A 110 10.02 7.24 19.22
CA TYR A 110 9.10 7.24 20.34
C TYR A 110 9.54 8.21 21.45
N HIS A 111 10.79 8.15 21.92
CA HIS A 111 11.24 8.99 23.03
C HIS A 111 11.33 10.48 22.67
N GLN A 112 11.74 10.81 21.45
CA GLN A 112 11.98 12.19 21.03
C GLN A 112 10.71 12.85 20.47
N VAL A 113 9.88 12.12 19.74
CA VAL A 113 8.75 12.70 19.00
C VAL A 113 7.40 12.38 19.64
N LEU A 114 7.19 11.14 20.11
CA LEU A 114 5.87 10.72 20.60
C LEU A 114 5.70 10.89 22.11
N ARG A 115 6.72 10.55 22.92
CA ARG A 115 6.67 10.62 24.38
C ARG A 115 6.40 12.03 24.90
N PRO A 116 6.91 13.12 24.30
CA PRO A 116 6.56 14.48 24.74
C PRO A 116 5.13 14.91 24.36
N LYS A 117 4.47 14.24 23.40
CA LYS A 117 3.12 14.61 22.96
C LYS A 117 2.08 14.12 23.96
N VAL A 118 1.57 15.04 24.78
CA VAL A 118 0.49 14.77 25.76
C VAL A 118 -0.73 14.15 25.08
N SER A 119 -1.16 14.74 23.95
CA SER A 119 -2.28 14.25 23.14
C SER A 119 -2.15 12.77 22.75
N TYR A 120 -0.94 12.33 22.34
CA TYR A 120 -0.66 10.95 21.98
C TYR A 120 -0.72 10.02 23.21
N ASN A 121 -0.08 10.41 24.32
CA ASN A 121 -0.02 9.57 25.51
C ASN A 121 -1.39 9.35 26.15
N VAL A 122 -2.15 10.43 26.33
CA VAL A 122 -3.49 10.39 26.93
C VAL A 122 -4.42 9.55 26.06
N SER A 123 -4.44 9.83 24.76
CA SER A 123 -5.26 9.09 23.80
C SER A 123 -4.92 7.60 23.75
N LYS A 124 -3.63 7.25 23.76
CA LYS A 124 -3.18 5.85 23.75
C LYS A 124 -3.65 5.07 24.98
N ARG A 125 -3.59 5.68 26.17
CA ARG A 125 -4.00 5.03 27.43
C ARG A 125 -5.50 4.78 27.48
N ILE A 126 -6.30 5.79 27.08
CA ILE A 126 -7.75 5.69 27.04
C ILE A 126 -8.20 4.66 26.02
N ALA A 127 -7.66 4.72 24.80
CA ALA A 127 -7.97 3.76 23.75
C ALA A 127 -7.65 2.32 24.18
N ALA A 128 -6.56 2.10 24.92
CA ALA A 128 -6.24 0.80 25.49
C ALA A 128 -7.27 0.37 26.55
N GLY A 129 -7.60 1.24 27.51
CA GLY A 129 -8.61 0.97 28.54
C GLY A 129 -9.97 0.61 27.95
N MET A 130 -10.47 1.43 27.02
CA MET A 130 -11.73 1.19 26.32
C MET A 130 -11.72 -0.14 25.56
N ARG A 131 -10.62 -0.48 24.86
CA ARG A 131 -10.52 -1.74 24.12
C ARG A 131 -10.62 -2.95 25.05
N PHE A 132 -9.95 -2.93 26.19
CA PHE A 132 -10.05 -4.04 27.16
C PHE A 132 -11.48 -4.17 27.70
N SER A 133 -12.11 -3.06 28.08
CA SER A 133 -13.51 -3.07 28.53
C SER A 133 -14.48 -3.60 27.45
N LEU A 134 -14.28 -3.21 26.18
CA LEU A 134 -15.09 -3.64 25.04
C LEU A 134 -14.87 -5.10 24.62
N LYS A 135 -13.70 -5.67 24.89
CA LYS A 135 -13.37 -7.04 24.51
C LYS A 135 -13.81 -8.04 25.59
N ASP A 136 -13.51 -7.74 26.84
CA ASP A 136 -13.64 -8.72 27.92
C ASP A 136 -14.97 -8.57 28.67
N GLY A 137 -15.78 -7.55 28.36
CA GLY A 137 -17.11 -7.32 28.94
C GLY A 137 -17.09 -7.03 30.45
N VAL A 138 -15.91 -6.93 31.04
CA VAL A 138 -15.68 -6.71 32.47
C VAL A 138 -15.05 -5.33 32.64
N ALA A 139 -15.69 -4.49 33.45
CA ALA A 139 -15.04 -3.34 34.06
C ALA A 139 -14.01 -3.89 35.06
N ASN A 140 -12.76 -4.09 34.63
CA ASN A 140 -11.68 -4.48 35.53
C ASN A 140 -11.59 -3.41 36.63
N GLY A 141 -11.85 -3.81 37.89
CA GLY A 141 -12.07 -2.95 39.06
C GLY A 141 -11.03 -1.87 39.32
N GLY A 142 -11.09 -0.79 38.53
CA GLY A 142 -10.28 0.40 38.66
C GLY A 142 -10.82 1.49 37.75
N ALA A 143 -11.37 2.53 38.36
CA ALA A 143 -11.67 3.77 37.69
C ALA A 143 -10.37 4.36 37.12
N HIS A 144 -10.38 4.76 35.84
CA HIS A 144 -9.42 5.77 35.37
C HIS A 144 -9.68 6.38 33.99
N TRP A 145 -10.37 5.71 33.05
CA TRP A 145 -10.71 6.34 31.75
C TRP A 145 -12.11 6.94 31.75
N GLU A 146 -13.06 6.29 32.42
CA GLU A 146 -14.44 6.76 32.56
C GLU A 146 -14.49 8.12 33.28
N ASP A 147 -13.67 8.32 34.33
CA ASP A 147 -13.53 9.60 35.03
C ASP A 147 -12.98 10.71 34.11
N LEU A 148 -12.06 10.34 33.21
CA LEU A 148 -11.45 11.29 32.28
C LEU A 148 -12.43 11.72 31.20
N VAL A 149 -13.34 10.87 30.75
CA VAL A 149 -14.26 11.22 29.65
C VAL A 149 -15.68 11.56 30.12
N GLY A 150 -16.00 11.27 31.38
CA GLY A 150 -17.29 11.58 32.00
C GLY A 150 -18.42 10.64 31.57
N TYR A 151 -18.11 9.46 31.04
CA TYR A 151 -19.09 8.44 30.69
C TYR A 151 -18.53 7.03 30.90
N ASN A 152 -19.42 6.07 31.10
CA ASN A 152 -19.06 4.67 31.35
C ASN A 152 -19.15 3.77 30.11
N TYR A 153 -18.71 2.54 30.29
CA TYR A 153 -18.79 1.46 29.29
C TYR A 153 -20.17 1.36 28.61
N SER A 154 -21.25 1.26 29.38
CA SER A 154 -22.59 1.05 28.82
C SER A 154 -23.05 2.23 27.95
N GLN A 155 -22.68 3.45 28.33
CA GLN A 155 -22.97 4.65 27.54
C GLN A 155 -22.17 4.66 26.23
N LEU A 156 -20.89 4.27 26.27
CA LEU A 156 -20.04 4.13 25.08
C LEU A 156 -20.56 3.04 24.14
N GLU A 157 -20.84 1.84 24.64
CA GLU A 157 -21.35 0.72 23.86
C GLU A 157 -22.65 1.11 23.15
N ARG A 158 -23.59 1.73 23.86
CA ARG A 158 -24.85 2.23 23.30
C ARG A 158 -24.62 3.24 22.17
N ARG A 159 -23.69 4.18 22.35
CA ARG A 159 -23.32 5.14 21.31
C ARG A 159 -22.74 4.44 20.08
N LEU A 160 -21.79 3.51 20.27
CA LEU A 160 -21.14 2.80 19.17
C LEU A 160 -22.15 1.96 18.39
N LYS A 161 -23.00 1.19 19.07
CA LYS A 161 -24.10 0.42 18.44
C LYS A 161 -25.04 1.31 17.62
N LYS A 162 -25.37 2.52 18.10
CA LYS A 162 -26.20 3.48 17.35
C LYS A 162 -25.54 3.96 16.04
N THR A 163 -24.22 4.01 15.99
CA THR A 163 -23.46 4.44 14.80
C THR A 163 -23.04 3.30 13.88
N MET A 164 -23.37 2.05 14.23
CA MET A 164 -22.95 0.86 13.49
C MET A 164 -23.56 0.88 12.07
N PRO A 165 -22.75 0.69 11.01
CA PRO A 165 -23.27 0.64 9.66
C PRO A 165 -24.22 -0.56 9.46
N LYS A 166 -25.30 -0.38 8.69
CA LYS A 166 -26.40 -1.35 8.56
C LYS A 166 -25.99 -2.78 8.16
N SER A 167 -24.90 -2.92 7.40
CA SER A 167 -24.41 -4.21 6.92
C SER A 167 -23.39 -4.88 7.85
N TYR A 168 -23.23 -4.36 9.06
CA TYR A 168 -22.24 -4.84 10.03
C TYR A 168 -22.90 -5.19 11.36
N SER A 169 -22.21 -6.04 12.10
CA SER A 169 -22.58 -6.55 13.41
C SER A 169 -21.54 -6.16 14.47
N TRP A 170 -21.85 -6.45 15.73
CA TRP A 170 -20.89 -6.28 16.82
C TRP A 170 -19.70 -7.24 16.70
N ASP A 171 -19.90 -8.42 16.10
CA ASP A 171 -18.82 -9.38 15.86
C ASP A 171 -17.79 -8.83 14.87
N ASP A 172 -18.23 -8.08 13.86
CA ASP A 172 -17.34 -7.38 12.92
C ASP A 172 -16.51 -6.28 13.60
N PHE A 173 -17.01 -5.71 14.70
CA PHE A 173 -16.23 -4.81 15.53
C PHE A 173 -15.17 -5.58 16.35
N LEU A 174 -15.55 -6.72 16.95
CA LEU A 174 -14.63 -7.55 17.72
C LEU A 174 -13.55 -8.20 16.85
N SER A 175 -13.85 -8.54 15.59
CA SER A 175 -12.89 -9.06 14.60
C SER A 175 -11.92 -7.98 14.09
N GLY A 176 -12.24 -6.70 14.29
CA GLY A 176 -11.46 -5.55 13.83
C GLY A 176 -11.83 -5.02 12.44
N ASP A 177 -12.94 -5.46 11.87
CA ASP A 177 -13.48 -4.95 10.60
C ASP A 177 -14.16 -3.58 10.76
N LEU A 178 -14.63 -3.26 11.97
CA LEU A 178 -15.00 -1.90 12.39
C LEU A 178 -13.95 -1.32 13.35
N HIS A 179 -13.67 -0.03 13.19
CA HIS A 179 -12.84 0.75 14.11
C HIS A 179 -13.69 1.83 14.81
N ILE A 180 -13.34 2.16 16.06
CA ILE A 180 -13.80 3.41 16.68
C ILE A 180 -13.08 4.57 15.99
N ASP A 181 -13.83 5.40 15.28
CA ASP A 181 -13.37 6.59 14.58
C ASP A 181 -13.78 7.85 15.36
N HIS A 182 -12.90 8.85 15.33
CA HIS A 182 -13.23 10.20 15.76
C HIS A 182 -13.80 10.96 14.56
N ILE A 183 -15.06 11.40 14.64
CA ILE A 183 -15.74 12.14 13.57
C ILE A 183 -14.91 13.36 13.19
N ARG A 184 -14.58 14.20 14.17
CA ARG A 184 -13.51 15.18 14.11
C ARG A 184 -12.20 14.51 14.52
N PRO A 185 -11.17 14.47 13.66
CA PRO A 185 -9.90 13.83 13.96
C PRO A 185 -9.23 14.41 15.22
N ILE A 186 -8.51 13.58 15.97
CA ILE A 186 -7.71 13.99 17.15
C ILE A 186 -6.76 15.14 16.78
N ALA A 187 -6.17 15.11 15.58
CA ALA A 187 -5.27 16.15 15.09
C ALA A 187 -5.91 17.55 14.96
N SER A 188 -7.25 17.66 14.98
CA SER A 188 -7.98 18.93 14.94
C SER A 188 -8.21 19.57 16.32
N PHE A 189 -7.74 18.95 17.39
CA PHE A 189 -7.89 19.41 18.77
C PHE A 189 -6.54 19.78 19.40
N ASN A 190 -6.53 20.87 20.16
CA ASN A 190 -5.36 21.30 20.93
C ASN A 190 -5.37 20.69 22.33
N ILE A 191 -5.07 19.40 22.40
CA ILE A 191 -5.06 18.64 23.66
C ILE A 191 -3.77 18.91 24.45
N THR A 192 -3.91 19.67 25.53
CA THR A 192 -2.79 20.03 26.43
C THR A 192 -2.78 19.23 27.73
N SER A 193 -3.92 18.66 28.15
CA SER A 193 -4.06 17.79 29.32
C SER A 193 -5.31 16.90 29.21
N ALA A 194 -5.51 15.97 30.16
CA ALA A 194 -6.72 15.12 30.21
C ALA A 194 -7.95 15.84 30.81
N ASP A 195 -7.78 17.07 31.31
CA ASP A 195 -8.87 17.88 31.87
C ASP A 195 -9.23 19.07 30.98
N CYS A 196 -8.44 19.33 29.93
CA CYS A 196 -8.71 20.46 29.03
C CYS A 196 -10.00 20.25 28.20
N PHE A 197 -10.64 21.37 27.84
CA PHE A 197 -11.88 21.36 27.05
C PHE A 197 -11.76 20.57 25.75
N ASP A 198 -10.69 20.80 24.98
CA ASP A 198 -10.45 20.12 23.70
C ASP A 198 -10.30 18.61 23.83
N PHE A 199 -9.76 18.14 24.95
CA PHE A 199 -9.69 16.71 25.25
C PHE A 199 -11.09 16.12 25.48
N LYS A 200 -11.93 16.77 26.31
CA LYS A 200 -13.30 16.31 26.57
C LYS A 200 -14.13 16.33 25.30
N GLN A 201 -13.97 17.34 24.44
CA GLN A 201 -14.65 17.42 23.14
C GLN A 201 -14.15 16.36 22.15
N CYS A 202 -12.84 16.08 22.12
CA CYS A 202 -12.27 15.04 21.28
C CYS A 202 -12.84 13.66 21.64
N TRP A 203 -12.97 13.36 22.93
CA TRP A 203 -13.41 12.06 23.42
C TRP A 203 -14.91 11.99 23.75
N ALA A 204 -15.67 13.06 23.52
CA ALA A 204 -17.11 13.06 23.74
C ALA A 204 -17.80 11.96 22.92
N LEU A 205 -18.83 11.33 23.49
CA LEU A 205 -19.62 10.28 22.83
C LEU A 205 -20.07 10.70 21.43
N ASP A 206 -20.50 11.96 21.26
CA ASP A 206 -20.97 12.46 19.97
C ASP A 206 -19.88 12.63 18.92
N ASN A 207 -18.61 12.69 19.31
CA ASN A 207 -17.46 12.67 18.41
C ASN A 207 -16.98 11.24 18.07
N LEU A 208 -17.52 10.20 18.72
CA LEU A 208 -17.15 8.81 18.47
C LEU A 208 -18.20 8.09 17.61
N ARG A 209 -17.73 7.21 16.72
CA ARG A 209 -18.56 6.32 15.89
C ARG A 209 -17.83 5.03 15.51
N LEU A 210 -18.57 4.04 15.04
CA LEU A 210 -17.99 2.90 14.31
C LEU A 210 -17.88 3.23 12.82
N LEU A 211 -16.73 2.87 12.23
CA LEU A 211 -16.47 3.05 10.80
C LEU A 211 -15.71 1.82 10.27
N PRO A 212 -16.01 1.33 9.05
CA PRO A 212 -15.23 0.25 8.45
C PRO A 212 -13.74 0.56 8.47
N ALA A 213 -12.94 -0.41 8.91
CA ALA A 213 -11.51 -0.24 9.11
C ALA A 213 -10.80 0.22 7.83
N SER A 214 -11.27 -0.25 6.67
CA SER A 214 -10.81 0.20 5.34
C SER A 214 -11.05 1.69 5.12
N GLN A 215 -12.24 2.19 5.43
CA GLN A 215 -12.62 3.59 5.28
C GLN A 215 -11.90 4.49 6.29
N ASN A 216 -11.78 4.04 7.55
CA ASN A 216 -11.04 4.80 8.57
C ASN A 216 -9.57 4.99 8.17
N ARG A 217 -8.92 3.94 7.64
CA ARG A 217 -7.54 4.03 7.13
C ARG A 217 -7.39 4.98 5.94
N LEU A 218 -8.41 5.07 5.07
CA LEU A 218 -8.42 6.00 3.94
C LEU A 218 -8.66 7.44 4.37
N LYS A 219 -9.58 7.66 5.33
CA LYS A 219 -9.94 8.96 5.91
C LYS A 219 -8.74 9.67 6.51
N LYS A 220 -7.89 8.96 7.26
CA LYS A 220 -6.79 9.54 8.07
C LYS A 220 -7.34 10.69 8.96
N ASP A 221 -6.72 11.86 8.88
CA ASP A 221 -7.08 13.05 9.64
C ASP A 221 -8.02 13.99 8.86
N ASN A 222 -8.71 13.49 7.84
CA ASN A 222 -9.70 14.27 7.09
C ASN A 222 -11.11 14.06 7.67
N LEU A 223 -11.98 15.04 7.48
CA LEU A 223 -13.41 14.83 7.69
C LEU A 223 -13.97 13.98 6.54
N LEU A 224 -14.79 12.97 6.86
CA LEU A 224 -15.61 12.36 5.83
C LEU A 224 -16.72 13.35 5.48
N ALA A 225 -16.90 13.63 4.19
CA ALA A 225 -18.10 14.32 3.72
C ALA A 225 -19.33 13.58 4.28
N PRO A 226 -20.40 14.29 4.66
CA PRO A 226 -21.63 13.64 5.10
C PRO A 226 -22.03 12.62 4.02
N VAL A 227 -22.20 11.37 4.43
CA VAL A 227 -22.70 10.33 3.53
C VAL A 227 -24.06 10.84 3.04
N PRO A 228 -24.30 10.96 1.71
CA PRO A 228 -25.61 11.29 1.21
C PRO A 228 -26.57 10.25 1.79
N VAL A 229 -27.54 10.70 2.59
CA VAL A 229 -28.60 9.82 3.05
C VAL A 229 -29.35 9.43 1.78
N SER A 230 -29.11 8.21 1.30
CA SER A 230 -29.98 7.63 0.29
C SER A 230 -31.36 7.52 0.93
N LEU A 231 -32.26 8.43 0.54
CA LEU A 231 -33.66 8.36 0.89
C LEU A 231 -34.16 6.98 0.42
N PRO A 232 -34.86 6.21 1.26
CA PRO A 232 -35.53 5.01 0.79
C PRO A 232 -36.49 5.42 -0.34
N GLY A 233 -36.40 4.71 -1.45
CA GLY A 233 -37.19 4.97 -2.65
C GLY A 233 -38.68 5.03 -2.34
N VAL A 234 -39.34 6.00 -2.97
CA VAL A 234 -40.79 6.16 -3.07
C VAL A 234 -41.38 4.98 -3.82
#